data_AF-B8MR54-F1
#
_entry.id   AF-B8MR54-F1
#
_cell.length_a   1.000
_cell.length_b   1.000
_cell.length_c   1.000
_cell.angle_alpha   90.00
_cell.angle_beta   90.00
_cell.angle_gamma   90.00
#
_symmetry.space_group_name_H-M   'P 1'
#
loop_
_entity.id
_entity.type
_entity.pdbx_description
1 polymer ?
#
loop_
_entity_poly.entity_id
_entity_poly.type
_entity_poly.pdbx_seq_one_letter_code
_entity_poly.pdbx_strand_id
1 'polypeptide(L)'
;MKFETKVWHPNVSSQTGAICLDTLSTAWSPVLTIKSALLSLQSLLSTPEPKDPQDAEVANMLLRKPKEFERVAREWAINYAGAPKKQVAEGSGGATDASIREQERKAKETEERDALAAYDGYNKELVDRFCSMGFDIDRVVAAFKHVGIDRNNGADYELEAEYVGDVTAYLLGEL
;
A
#
# COMPACT_ATOMS: atom_id res chain seq x y z
N MET A 1 31.86 -1.22 -11.45
CA MET A 1 31.62 -2.23 -10.39
C MET A 1 30.18 -2.70 -10.53
N LYS A 2 29.90 -3.99 -10.32
CA LYS A 2 28.53 -4.54 -10.32
C LYS A 2 28.43 -5.67 -9.30
N PHE A 3 27.23 -6.00 -8.89
CA PHE A 3 26.96 -7.22 -8.12
C PHE A 3 26.85 -8.43 -9.04
N GLU A 4 27.60 -9.48 -8.75
CA GLU A 4 27.36 -10.81 -9.33
C GLU A 4 26.27 -11.56 -8.56
N THR A 5 26.27 -11.42 -7.22
CA THR A 5 25.19 -11.91 -6.37
C THR A 5 23.93 -11.09 -6.60
N LYS A 6 22.78 -11.74 -6.77
CA LYS A 6 21.50 -11.04 -6.89
C LYS A 6 21.17 -10.31 -5.57
N VAL A 7 20.80 -9.03 -5.67
CA VAL A 7 20.46 -8.18 -4.53
C VAL A 7 19.15 -7.45 -4.82
N TRP A 8 18.24 -7.41 -3.84
CA TRP A 8 17.01 -6.64 -3.90
C TRP A 8 17.23 -5.29 -3.19
N HIS A 9 17.60 -4.26 -3.96
CA HIS A 9 17.94 -2.95 -3.39
C HIS A 9 17.61 -1.81 -4.39
N PRO A 10 17.04 -0.67 -3.97
CA PRO A 10 16.63 0.41 -4.87
C PRO A 10 17.75 0.95 -5.77
N ASN A 11 18.98 1.00 -5.27
CA ASN A 11 20.15 1.50 -6.02
C ASN A 11 20.96 0.39 -6.71
N VAL A 12 20.43 -0.85 -6.77
CA VAL A 12 21.04 -1.98 -7.50
C VAL A 12 20.00 -2.61 -8.41
N SER A 13 20.31 -2.78 -9.69
CA SER A 13 19.42 -3.47 -10.62
C SER A 13 19.20 -4.92 -10.19
N SER A 14 17.96 -5.30 -9.91
CA SER A 14 17.59 -6.67 -9.54
C SER A 14 17.86 -7.72 -10.64
N GLN A 15 17.94 -7.26 -11.89
CA GLN A 15 18.16 -8.11 -13.07
C GLN A 15 19.65 -8.24 -13.43
N THR A 16 20.40 -7.13 -13.38
CA THR A 16 21.76 -7.06 -13.93
C THR A 16 22.85 -6.88 -12.88
N GLY A 17 22.49 -6.52 -11.64
CA GLY A 17 23.44 -6.16 -10.59
C GLY A 17 24.16 -4.82 -10.82
N ALA A 18 23.76 -4.05 -11.84
CA ALA A 18 24.28 -2.71 -12.07
C ALA A 18 24.00 -1.79 -10.88
N ILE A 19 24.95 -0.92 -10.55
CA ILE A 19 24.86 0.02 -9.42
C ILE A 19 24.92 1.43 -10.01
N CYS A 20 23.96 2.27 -9.67
CA CYS A 20 24.08 3.70 -9.91
C CYS A 20 24.84 4.31 -8.74
N LEU A 21 26.15 4.50 -8.88
CA LEU A 21 26.97 5.12 -7.85
C LEU A 21 27.97 6.08 -8.50
N ASP A 22 27.82 7.36 -8.18
CA ASP A 22 28.63 8.46 -8.73
C ASP A 22 30.13 8.32 -8.45
N THR A 23 30.52 7.59 -7.40
CA THR A 23 31.91 7.45 -6.95
C THR A 23 32.81 6.76 -7.99
N LEU A 24 32.24 6.06 -8.97
CA LEU A 24 32.98 5.40 -10.06
C LEU A 24 32.82 6.10 -11.43
N SER A 25 32.00 7.15 -11.49
CA SER A 25 31.75 7.91 -12.72
C SER A 25 32.25 9.34 -12.55
N THR A 26 31.39 10.26 -12.14
CA THR A 26 31.68 11.71 -12.08
C THR A 26 32.43 12.11 -10.81
N ALA A 27 32.27 11.37 -9.72
CA ALA A 27 32.93 11.63 -8.43
C ALA A 27 34.20 10.79 -8.23
N TRP A 28 34.74 10.18 -9.30
CA TRP A 28 35.98 9.41 -9.22
C TRP A 28 37.20 10.33 -9.04
N SER A 29 38.09 9.95 -8.13
CA SER A 29 39.35 10.65 -7.84
C SER A 29 40.49 9.63 -7.69
N PRO A 30 41.72 9.94 -8.12
CA PRO A 30 42.88 9.04 -7.98
C PRO A 30 43.24 8.72 -6.53
N VAL A 31 42.67 9.44 -5.55
CA VAL A 31 42.82 9.16 -4.12
C VAL A 31 41.87 8.04 -3.66
N LEU A 32 40.82 7.73 -4.43
CA LEU A 32 39.89 6.66 -4.09
C LEU A 32 40.55 5.29 -4.24
N THR A 33 40.48 4.52 -3.17
CA THR A 33 40.97 3.14 -3.13
C THR A 33 39.82 2.16 -3.30
N ILE A 34 40.15 0.91 -3.63
CA ILE A 34 39.16 -0.19 -3.63
C ILE A 34 38.48 -0.29 -2.26
N LYS A 35 39.23 -0.10 -1.16
CA LYS A 35 38.70 -0.13 0.19
C LYS A 35 37.64 0.96 0.42
N SER A 36 37.91 2.20 0.02
CA SER A 36 36.94 3.29 0.16
C SER A 36 35.69 3.04 -0.70
N ALA A 37 35.85 2.52 -1.92
CA ALA A 37 34.71 2.17 -2.77
C ALA A 37 33.82 1.07 -2.15
N LEU A 38 34.42 0.03 -1.56
CA LEU A 38 33.67 -1.03 -0.87
C LEU A 38 32.97 -0.54 0.41
N LEU A 39 33.57 0.40 1.15
CA LEU A 39 32.93 1.03 2.30
C LEU A 39 31.73 1.89 1.88
N SER A 40 31.86 2.66 0.81
CA SER A 40 30.73 3.41 0.23
C SER A 40 29.60 2.46 -0.20
N LEU A 41 29.93 1.31 -0.79
CA LEU A 41 28.95 0.30 -1.16
C LEU A 41 28.24 -0.31 0.06
N GLN A 42 28.98 -0.62 1.13
CA GLN A 42 28.39 -1.11 2.38
C GLN A 42 27.45 -0.07 3.01
N SER A 43 27.85 1.21 2.97
CA SER A 43 27.00 2.31 3.42
C SER A 43 25.72 2.41 2.58
N LEU A 44 25.82 2.27 1.26
CA LEU A 44 24.67 2.29 0.36
C LEU A 44 23.69 1.14 0.68
N LEU A 45 24.20 -0.07 0.89
CA LEU A 45 23.37 -1.23 1.25
C LEU A 45 22.67 -1.07 2.61
N SER A 46 23.24 -0.28 3.51
CA SER A 46 22.65 -0.01 4.83
C SER A 46 21.61 1.10 4.79
N THR A 47 21.78 2.05 3.86
CA THR A 47 20.97 3.26 3.75
C THR A 47 20.63 3.51 2.27
N PRO A 48 19.52 2.92 1.76
CA PRO A 48 19.11 3.11 0.38
C PRO A 48 18.69 4.56 0.09
N GLU A 49 18.91 5.02 -1.15
CA GLU A 49 18.45 6.32 -1.64
C GLU A 49 17.33 6.11 -2.68
N PRO A 50 16.05 6.10 -2.26
CA PRO A 50 14.93 5.81 -3.16
C PRO A 50 14.57 6.96 -4.11
N LYS A 51 15.10 8.17 -3.91
CA LYS A 51 14.83 9.32 -4.79
C LYS A 51 15.63 9.28 -6.09
N ASP A 52 16.74 8.55 -6.10
CA ASP A 52 17.57 8.29 -7.27
C ASP A 52 17.81 6.78 -7.47
N PRO A 53 16.77 6.04 -7.87
CA PRO A 53 16.83 4.58 -7.91
C PRO A 53 17.48 4.06 -9.20
N GLN A 54 18.22 2.97 -9.06
CA GLN A 54 18.63 2.13 -10.19
C GLN A 54 17.51 1.17 -10.60
N ASP A 55 16.68 0.74 -9.65
CA ASP A 55 15.54 -0.15 -9.85
C ASP A 55 14.26 0.51 -9.30
N ALA A 56 13.44 1.04 -10.22
CA ALA A 56 12.26 1.81 -9.89
C ALA A 56 11.17 0.96 -9.20
N GLU A 57 11.07 -0.32 -9.51
CA GLU A 57 10.09 -1.22 -8.90
C GLU A 57 10.45 -1.47 -7.43
N VAL A 58 11.72 -1.79 -7.19
CA VAL A 58 12.24 -2.01 -5.83
C VAL A 58 12.11 -0.74 -4.99
N ALA A 59 12.42 0.43 -5.57
CA ALA A 59 12.26 1.72 -4.90
C ALA A 59 10.80 2.03 -4.55
N ASN A 60 9.87 1.79 -5.48
CA ASN A 60 8.45 1.98 -5.24
C ASN A 60 7.92 1.05 -4.13
N MET A 61 8.40 -0.19 -4.09
CA MET A 61 8.08 -1.14 -3.00
C MET A 61 8.60 -0.63 -1.65
N LEU A 62 9.84 -0.14 -1.59
CA LEU A 62 10.39 0.45 -0.36
C LEU A 62 9.53 1.63 0.14
N LEU A 63 9.14 2.54 -0.76
CA LEU A 63 8.38 3.74 -0.41
C LEU A 63 6.94 3.45 -0.01
N ARG A 64 6.23 2.57 -0.74
CA ARG A 64 4.81 2.28 -0.52
C ARG A 64 4.56 1.16 0.48
N LYS A 65 5.46 0.18 0.53
CA LYS A 65 5.28 -1.08 1.27
C LYS A 65 6.58 -1.51 1.96
N PRO A 66 7.10 -0.72 2.92
CA PRO A 66 8.41 -0.96 3.53
C PRO A 66 8.54 -2.33 4.22
N LYS A 67 7.45 -2.84 4.82
CA LYS A 67 7.44 -4.19 5.43
C LYS A 67 7.58 -5.30 4.39
N GLU A 68 6.91 -5.16 3.25
CA GLU A 68 7.02 -6.12 2.14
C GLU A 68 8.43 -6.08 1.54
N PHE A 69 8.99 -4.87 1.36
CA PHE A 69 10.37 -4.70 0.93
C PHE A 69 11.36 -5.42 1.85
N GLU A 70 11.26 -5.24 3.17
CA GLU A 70 12.17 -5.90 4.12
C GLU A 70 12.09 -7.43 4.00
N ARG A 71 10.88 -7.97 3.85
CA ARG A 71 10.67 -9.41 3.67
C ARG A 71 11.33 -9.91 2.39
N VAL A 72 11.06 -9.29 1.25
CA VAL A 72 11.61 -9.71 -0.05
C VAL A 72 13.13 -9.55 -0.07
N ALA A 73 13.67 -8.44 0.47
CA ALA A 73 15.10 -8.23 0.58
C ALA A 73 15.78 -9.31 1.44
N ARG A 74 15.15 -9.71 2.56
CA ARG A 74 15.63 -10.79 3.41
C ARG A 74 15.58 -12.15 2.70
N GLU A 75 14.52 -12.44 1.97
CA GLU A 75 14.40 -13.67 1.17
C GLU A 75 15.49 -13.76 0.11
N TRP A 76 15.77 -12.65 -0.59
CA TRP A 76 16.87 -12.57 -1.55
C TRP A 76 18.23 -12.77 -0.88
N ALA A 77 18.46 -12.16 0.29
CA ALA A 77 19.70 -12.35 1.03
C ALA A 77 19.90 -13.82 1.45
N ILE A 78 18.84 -14.51 1.85
CA ILE A 78 18.88 -15.94 2.18
C ILE A 78 19.17 -16.78 0.94
N ASN A 79 18.45 -16.54 -0.16
CA ASN A 79 18.48 -17.37 -1.36
C ASN A 79 19.75 -17.18 -2.20
N TYR A 80 20.30 -15.97 -2.22
CA TYR A 80 21.41 -15.62 -3.12
C TYR A 80 22.71 -15.27 -2.39
N ALA A 81 22.65 -14.81 -1.14
CA ALA A 81 23.82 -14.34 -0.38
C ALA A 81 24.15 -15.18 0.87
N GLY A 82 23.45 -16.30 1.09
CA GLY A 82 23.74 -17.20 2.20
C GLY A 82 23.40 -16.63 3.58
N ALA A 83 22.51 -15.63 3.65
CA ALA A 83 22.07 -15.10 4.93
C ALA A 83 21.40 -16.19 5.77
N PRO A 84 21.60 -16.19 7.10
CA PRO A 84 21.01 -17.19 7.96
C PRO A 84 19.48 -17.13 7.87
N LYS A 85 18.86 -18.30 7.62
CA LYS A 85 17.43 -18.47 7.80
C LYS A 85 17.14 -18.27 9.29
N LYS A 86 16.64 -17.10 9.66
CA LYS A 86 16.17 -16.89 11.03
C LYS A 86 15.04 -17.89 11.23
N GLN A 87 15.26 -18.97 11.99
CA GLN A 87 14.15 -19.76 12.50
C GLN A 87 13.28 -18.77 13.27
N VAL A 88 11.98 -18.79 13.00
CA VAL A 88 11.00 -17.96 13.69
C VAL A 88 10.97 -18.42 15.13
N ALA A 89 11.93 -17.98 15.93
CA ALA A 89 11.88 -18.06 17.36
C ALA A 89 10.83 -17.04 17.79
N GLU A 90 9.74 -17.56 18.34
CA GLU A 90 8.68 -16.84 19.04
C GLU A 90 9.31 -15.84 20.02
N GLY A 91 9.42 -14.58 19.61
CA GLY A 91 10.12 -13.60 20.42
C GLY A 91 10.64 -12.42 19.62
N SER A 92 9.71 -11.63 19.09
CA SER A 92 9.85 -10.22 18.67
C SER A 92 9.03 -10.00 17.40
N GLY A 93 7.78 -9.53 17.59
CA GLY A 93 6.94 -8.66 16.74
C GLY A 93 7.02 -8.64 15.20
N GLY A 94 7.73 -9.54 14.55
CA GLY A 94 7.83 -9.63 13.10
C GLY A 94 6.60 -10.35 12.57
N ALA A 95 5.65 -9.59 12.04
CA ALA A 95 4.44 -10.14 11.44
C ALA A 95 4.82 -11.09 10.28
N THR A 96 4.40 -12.36 10.38
CA THR A 96 4.49 -13.35 9.30
C THR A 96 3.51 -12.99 8.17
N ASP A 97 3.76 -13.45 6.94
CA ASP A 97 2.87 -13.20 5.77
C ASP A 97 1.40 -13.59 6.06
N ALA A 98 1.18 -14.71 6.75
CA ALA A 98 -0.14 -15.12 7.20
C ALA A 98 -0.76 -14.13 8.20
N SER A 99 0.01 -13.64 9.17
CA SER A 99 -0.48 -12.67 10.17
C SER A 99 -0.76 -11.29 9.58
N ILE A 100 -0.01 -10.86 8.56
CA ILE A 100 -0.23 -9.59 7.86
C ILE A 100 -1.53 -9.67 7.07
N ARG A 101 -1.71 -10.72 6.24
CA ARG A 101 -2.97 -10.91 5.47
C ARG A 101 -4.17 -11.04 6.39
N GLU A 102 -4.03 -11.69 7.53
CA GLU A 102 -5.11 -11.77 8.51
C GLU A 102 -5.40 -10.42 9.19
N GLN A 103 -4.37 -9.62 9.48
CA GLN A 103 -4.56 -8.26 9.98
C GLN A 103 -5.23 -7.35 8.94
N GLU A 104 -4.83 -7.43 7.67
CA GLU A 104 -5.44 -6.67 6.56
C GLU A 104 -6.90 -7.08 6.36
N ARG A 105 -7.22 -8.38 6.38
CA ARG A 105 -8.59 -8.86 6.30
C ARG A 105 -9.43 -8.37 7.48
N LYS A 106 -8.91 -8.50 8.72
CA LYS A 106 -9.61 -8.02 9.92
C LYS A 106 -9.80 -6.50 9.92
N ALA A 107 -8.82 -5.74 9.44
CA ALA A 107 -8.93 -4.30 9.29
C ALA A 107 -10.01 -3.94 8.28
N LYS A 108 -10.03 -4.60 7.13
CA LYS A 108 -11.06 -4.40 6.09
C LYS A 108 -12.46 -4.79 6.57
N GLU A 109 -12.60 -5.92 7.27
CA GLU A 109 -13.87 -6.35 7.88
C GLU A 109 -14.36 -5.36 8.96
N THR A 110 -13.44 -4.80 9.73
CA THR A 110 -13.76 -3.79 10.74
C THR A 110 -14.20 -2.48 10.08
N GLU A 111 -13.49 -2.05 9.04
CA GLU A 111 -13.81 -0.86 8.25
C GLU A 111 -15.17 -1.01 7.54
N GLU A 112 -15.43 -2.16 6.91
CA GLU A 112 -16.71 -2.48 6.27
C GLU A 112 -17.85 -2.50 7.29
N ARG A 113 -17.65 -3.06 8.49
CA ARG A 113 -18.64 -3.06 9.57
C ARG A 113 -18.91 -1.66 10.12
N ASP A 114 -17.87 -0.88 10.37
CA ASP A 114 -17.97 0.46 10.92
C ASP A 114 -18.59 1.42 9.87
N ALA A 115 -18.27 1.24 8.58
CA ALA A 115 -18.94 1.92 7.48
C ALA A 115 -20.42 1.55 7.42
N LEU A 116 -20.79 0.26 7.45
CA LEU A 116 -22.18 -0.17 7.42
C LEU A 116 -23.00 0.42 8.59
N ALA A 117 -22.39 0.60 9.75
CA ALA A 117 -23.01 1.29 10.89
C ALA A 117 -23.21 2.79 10.64
N ALA A 118 -22.24 3.48 10.01
CA ALA A 118 -22.34 4.90 9.67
C ALA A 118 -23.43 5.20 8.63
N TYR A 119 -23.70 4.27 7.71
CA TYR A 119 -24.72 4.41 6.67
C TYR A 119 -26.07 3.77 7.04
N ASP A 120 -26.34 3.49 8.32
CA ASP A 120 -27.57 2.86 8.82
C ASP A 120 -27.96 1.55 8.08
N GLY A 121 -26.96 0.77 7.68
CA GLY A 121 -27.12 -0.48 6.94
C GLY A 121 -27.31 -0.32 5.43
N TYR A 122 -27.32 0.91 4.91
CA TYR A 122 -27.29 1.16 3.46
C TYR A 122 -25.90 0.96 2.89
N ASN A 123 -25.83 0.62 1.60
CA ASN A 123 -24.56 0.52 0.89
C ASN A 123 -23.89 1.91 0.81
N LYS A 124 -22.58 1.95 1.09
CA LYS A 124 -21.76 3.17 1.06
C LYS A 124 -21.77 3.85 -0.30
N GLU A 125 -21.58 3.11 -1.39
CA GLU A 125 -21.51 3.68 -2.74
C GLU A 125 -22.86 4.26 -3.18
N LEU A 126 -23.96 3.63 -2.76
CA LEU A 126 -25.30 4.14 -2.99
C LEU A 126 -25.54 5.48 -2.28
N VAL A 127 -25.16 5.60 -1.01
CA VAL A 127 -25.30 6.86 -0.26
C VAL A 127 -24.33 7.93 -0.79
N ASP A 128 -23.09 7.56 -1.08
CA ASP A 128 -22.03 8.47 -1.55
C ASP A 128 -22.38 9.12 -2.91
N ARG A 129 -23.20 8.47 -3.74
CA ARG A 129 -23.75 9.07 -4.98
C ARG A 129 -24.56 10.33 -4.70
N PHE A 130 -25.36 10.34 -3.64
CA PHE A 130 -26.12 11.52 -3.22
C PHE A 130 -25.25 12.50 -2.44
N CYS A 131 -24.32 12.04 -1.61
CA CYS A 131 -23.39 12.93 -0.94
C CYS A 131 -22.49 13.70 -1.92
N SER A 132 -22.14 13.10 -3.06
CA SER A 132 -21.41 13.76 -4.14
C SER A 132 -22.19 14.93 -4.76
N MET A 133 -23.52 14.97 -4.60
CA MET A 133 -24.36 16.10 -5.01
C MET A 133 -24.41 17.22 -3.95
N GLY A 134 -23.71 17.06 -2.81
CA GLY A 134 -23.59 18.07 -1.75
C GLY A 134 -24.48 17.84 -0.53
N PHE A 135 -25.18 16.71 -0.45
CA PHE A 135 -26.02 16.35 0.70
C PHE A 135 -25.22 15.63 1.79
N ASP A 136 -25.52 15.89 3.05
CA ASP A 136 -24.93 15.15 4.17
C ASP A 136 -25.53 13.74 4.31
N ILE A 137 -24.77 12.82 4.90
CA ILE A 137 -25.15 11.41 5.06
C ILE A 137 -26.46 11.27 5.83
N ASP A 138 -26.66 12.04 6.90
CA ASP A 138 -27.85 11.97 7.74
C ASP A 138 -29.12 12.31 6.95
N ARG A 139 -29.05 13.35 6.10
CA ARG A 139 -30.15 13.71 5.19
C ARG A 139 -30.44 12.65 4.14
N VAL A 140 -29.40 12.07 3.54
CA VAL A 140 -29.57 11.00 2.53
C VAL A 140 -30.21 9.76 3.15
N VAL A 141 -29.74 9.34 4.33
CA VAL A 141 -30.31 8.21 5.06
C VAL A 141 -31.77 8.49 5.46
N ALA A 142 -32.09 9.71 5.87
CA ALA A 142 -33.47 10.10 6.17
C ALA A 142 -34.37 10.04 4.92
N ALA A 143 -33.88 10.52 3.78
CA ALA A 143 -34.59 10.44 2.49
C ALA A 143 -34.83 8.99 2.08
N PHE A 144 -33.84 8.12 2.20
CA PHE A 144 -33.95 6.69 1.89
C PHE A 144 -35.02 6.01 2.75
N LYS A 145 -35.09 6.33 4.05
CA LYS A 145 -36.14 5.82 4.95
C LYS A 145 -37.53 6.32 4.58
N HIS A 146 -37.64 7.57 4.16
CA HIS A 146 -38.91 8.18 3.77
C HIS A 146 -39.46 7.56 2.48
N VAL A 147 -38.60 7.41 1.47
CA VAL A 147 -38.95 6.83 0.16
C VAL A 147 -39.11 5.31 0.24
N GLY A 148 -38.53 4.65 1.25
CA GLY A 148 -38.64 3.21 1.44
C GLY A 148 -37.58 2.41 0.68
N ILE A 149 -36.40 2.99 0.49
CA ILE A 149 -35.25 2.33 -0.15
C ILE A 149 -34.80 1.15 0.70
N ASP A 150 -34.63 -0.02 0.07
CA ASP A 150 -34.14 -1.23 0.72
C ASP A 150 -32.66 -1.09 1.10
N ARG A 151 -32.28 -1.61 2.25
CA ARG A 151 -30.88 -1.64 2.70
C ARG A 151 -30.07 -2.69 1.93
N ASN A 152 -30.72 -3.69 1.36
CA ASN A 152 -30.13 -4.79 0.58
C ASN A 152 -28.94 -5.48 1.28
N ASN A 153 -28.98 -5.61 2.61
CA ASN A 153 -27.86 -6.08 3.44
C ASN A 153 -26.53 -5.34 3.19
N GLY A 154 -26.58 -4.08 2.76
CA GLY A 154 -25.40 -3.29 2.41
C GLY A 154 -24.80 -3.63 1.04
N ALA A 155 -25.44 -4.48 0.23
CA ALA A 155 -25.01 -4.75 -1.14
C ALA A 155 -25.35 -3.57 -2.05
N ASP A 156 -24.42 -3.22 -2.94
CA ASP A 156 -24.64 -2.14 -3.91
C ASP A 156 -25.64 -2.57 -4.99
N TYR A 157 -26.45 -1.61 -5.42
CA TYR A 157 -27.40 -1.77 -6.52
C TYR A 157 -27.78 -0.41 -7.11
N GLU A 158 -28.31 -0.44 -8.32
CA GLU A 158 -28.79 0.77 -9.00
C GLU A 158 -30.25 1.05 -8.65
N LEU A 159 -30.53 2.27 -8.21
CA LEU A 159 -31.91 2.74 -8.01
C LEU A 159 -32.55 3.07 -9.36
N GLU A 160 -33.81 2.69 -9.51
CA GLU A 160 -34.59 3.10 -10.67
C GLU A 160 -34.79 4.63 -10.66
N ALA A 161 -34.92 5.22 -11.86
CA ALA A 161 -34.95 6.68 -12.03
C ALA A 161 -36.10 7.35 -11.25
N GLU A 162 -37.21 6.65 -11.03
CA GLU A 162 -38.34 7.11 -10.22
C GLU A 162 -37.92 7.31 -8.76
N TYR A 163 -37.33 6.29 -8.14
CA TYR A 163 -36.82 6.37 -6.76
C TYR A 163 -35.71 7.41 -6.60
N VAL A 164 -34.83 7.57 -7.61
CA VAL A 164 -33.80 8.63 -7.59
C VAL A 164 -34.47 10.00 -7.58
N GLY A 165 -35.53 10.18 -8.37
CA GLY A 165 -36.34 11.40 -8.39
C GLY A 165 -36.96 11.70 -7.03
N ASP A 166 -37.62 10.71 -6.43
CA ASP A 166 -38.31 10.87 -5.14
C ASP A 166 -37.35 11.20 -3.99
N VAL A 167 -36.20 10.51 -3.93
CA VAL A 167 -35.15 10.79 -2.94
C VAL A 167 -34.62 12.22 -3.12
N THR A 168 -34.38 12.64 -4.36
CA THR A 168 -33.85 13.97 -4.66
C THR A 168 -34.86 15.05 -4.30
N ALA A 169 -36.15 14.87 -4.61
CA ALA A 169 -37.22 15.79 -4.24
C ALA A 169 -37.33 15.97 -2.72
N TYR A 170 -37.22 14.88 -1.95
CA TYR A 170 -37.17 14.94 -0.49
C TYR A 170 -35.94 15.71 0.02
N LEU A 171 -34.75 15.47 -0.56
CA LEU A 171 -33.51 16.16 -0.17
C LEU A 171 -33.55 17.67 -0.44
N LEU A 172 -34.27 18.09 -1.49
CA LEU A 172 -34.50 19.49 -1.84
C LEU A 172 -35.63 20.15 -1.02
N GLY A 173 -36.39 19.37 -0.24
CA GLY A 173 -37.50 19.85 0.58
C GLY A 173 -38.78 20.12 -0.21
N GLU A 174 -38.96 19.43 -1.34
CA GLU A 174 -40.14 19.56 -2.21
C GLU A 174 -41.28 18.58 -1.83
N LEU A 175 -41.05 17.72 -0.83
CA LEU A 175 -41.95 16.68 -0.32
C LEU A 175 -42.08 16.71 1.21
#